data_AF-A0A349PPY9-F1
#
_entry.id   AF-A0A349PPY9-F1
#
_cell.length_a   1.000
_cell.length_b   1.000
_cell.length_c   1.000
_cell.angle_alpha   90.00
_cell.angle_beta   90.00
_cell.angle_gamma   90.00
#
_symmetry.space_group_name_H-M   'P 1'
#
loop_
_entity.id
_entity.type
_entity.pdbx_description
1 polymer ?
#
loop_
_entity_poly.entity_id
_entity_poly.type
_entity_poly.pdbx_seq_one_letter_code
_entity_poly.pdbx_strand_id
1 'polypeptide(L)'
;MLRTGLRSYINNFKGFRREVWILALITFINRAGTMVLPFLSKYLKENLHFTYGEVGWIMVAFGLGSMLGSWLGGKLTDKIGFYKIMVFSLFTSGMLFFILQYITSFWGLC
;
A
#
# COMPACT_ATOMS: atom_id res chain seq x y z
N MET A 1 25.89 3.91 -27.74
CA MET A 1 26.17 3.70 -26.31
C MET A 1 24.91 3.47 -25.48
N LEU A 2 23.93 4.39 -25.46
CA LEU A 2 22.67 4.24 -24.70
C LEU A 2 21.84 2.99 -25.06
N ARG A 3 21.70 2.66 -26.35
CA ARG A 3 20.96 1.46 -26.80
C ARG A 3 21.60 0.16 -26.32
N THR A 4 22.93 0.09 -26.24
CA THR A 4 23.65 -1.09 -25.77
C THR A 4 23.47 -1.28 -24.27
N GLY A 5 23.51 -0.19 -23.50
CA GLY A 5 23.23 -0.22 -22.05
C GLY A 5 21.81 -0.66 -21.72
N LEU A 6 20.80 -0.10 -22.42
CA LEU A 6 19.39 -0.51 -22.27
C LEU A 6 19.17 -1.99 -22.62
N ARG A 7 19.84 -2.48 -23.68
CA ARG A 7 19.70 -3.88 -24.11
C ARG A 7 20.34 -4.85 -23.11
N SER A 8 21.50 -4.52 -22.55
CA SER A 8 22.10 -5.29 -21.46
C SER A 8 21.25 -5.27 -20.21
N TYR A 9 20.67 -4.12 -19.83
CA TYR A 9 19.77 -4.03 -18.67
C TYR A 9 18.55 -4.94 -18.85
N ILE A 10 17.81 -4.80 -19.94
CA ILE A 10 16.61 -5.62 -20.23
C ILE A 10 16.95 -7.12 -20.31
N ASN A 11 18.11 -7.48 -20.88
CA ASN A 11 18.54 -8.87 -20.96
C ASN A 11 18.76 -9.52 -19.59
N ASN A 12 19.15 -8.76 -18.56
CA ASN A 12 19.26 -9.29 -17.19
C ASN A 12 17.89 -9.66 -16.58
N PHE A 13 16.80 -9.01 -17.01
CA PHE A 13 15.45 -9.29 -16.49
C PHE A 13 14.65 -10.30 -17.32
N LYS A 14 15.12 -10.66 -18.53
CA LYS A 14 14.42 -11.60 -19.42
C LYS A 14 14.39 -13.06 -18.95
N GLY A 15 15.22 -13.44 -17.97
CA GLY A 15 15.29 -14.81 -17.44
C GLY A 15 14.32 -15.12 -16.30
N PHE A 16 13.55 -14.14 -15.81
CA PHE A 16 12.66 -14.35 -14.68
C PHE A 16 11.40 -15.13 -15.05
N ARG A 17 10.94 -15.96 -14.13
CA ARG A 17 9.67 -16.69 -14.26
C ARG A 17 8.49 -15.72 -14.39
N ARG A 18 7.44 -16.14 -15.10
CA ARG A 18 6.22 -15.34 -15.32
C ARG A 18 5.60 -14.82 -14.01
N GLU A 19 5.69 -15.60 -12.94
CA GLU A 19 5.23 -15.25 -11.59
C GLU A 19 5.88 -13.95 -11.07
N VAL A 20 7.18 -13.76 -11.32
CA VAL A 20 7.92 -12.56 -10.87
C VAL A 20 7.38 -11.31 -11.57
N TRP A 21 7.10 -11.40 -12.86
CA TRP A 21 6.51 -10.29 -13.62
C TRP A 21 5.09 -9.95 -13.13
N ILE A 22 4.29 -10.96 -12.80
CA ILE A 22 2.96 -10.76 -12.22
C ILE A 22 3.07 -10.08 -10.85
N LEU A 23 3.96 -10.55 -9.97
CA LEU A 23 4.18 -9.96 -8.65
C LEU A 23 4.72 -8.52 -8.74
N ALA A 24 5.62 -8.25 -9.68
CA ALA A 24 6.11 -6.90 -9.93
C ALA A 24 4.98 -5.96 -10.33
N LEU A 25 4.10 -6.40 -11.24
CA LEU A 25 2.93 -5.61 -11.66
C LEU A 25 1.95 -5.38 -10.50
N ILE A 26 1.64 -6.42 -9.72
CA ILE A 26 0.77 -6.31 -8.53
C ILE A 26 1.36 -5.31 -7.52
N THR A 27 2.66 -5.44 -7.24
CA THR A 27 3.36 -4.54 -6.31
C THR A 27 3.36 -3.11 -6.82
N PHE A 28 3.57 -2.92 -8.13
CA PHE A 28 3.53 -1.62 -8.77
C PHE A 28 2.16 -0.95 -8.63
N ILE A 29 1.08 -1.67 -8.95
CA ILE A 29 -0.30 -1.17 -8.82
C ILE A 29 -0.59 -0.82 -7.35
N ASN A 30 -0.24 -1.71 -6.42
CA ASN A 30 -0.45 -1.47 -5.00
C ASN A 30 0.32 -0.23 -4.52
N ARG A 31 1.59 -0.07 -4.93
CA ARG A 31 2.40 1.09 -4.55
C ARG A 31 1.91 2.39 -5.16
N ALA A 32 1.43 2.36 -6.40
CA ALA A 32 0.78 3.50 -7.02
C ALA A 32 -0.46 3.95 -6.21
N GLY A 33 -1.26 3.01 -5.69
CA GLY A 33 -2.38 3.32 -4.80
C GLY A 33 -1.96 3.90 -3.45
N THR A 34 -0.86 3.41 -2.86
CA THR A 34 -0.34 3.95 -1.57
C THR A 34 0.19 5.39 -1.66
N MET A 35 0.26 5.99 -2.85
CA MET A 35 0.57 7.41 -3.03
C MET A 35 -0.47 8.36 -2.43
N VAL A 36 -1.59 7.85 -1.90
CA VAL A 36 -2.51 8.65 -1.10
C VAL A 36 -1.88 9.15 0.20
N LEU A 37 -0.95 8.39 0.81
CA LEU A 37 -0.40 8.70 2.14
C LEU A 37 0.33 10.04 2.25
N PRO A 38 1.22 10.43 1.31
CA PRO A 38 1.84 11.77 1.33
C PRO A 38 0.84 12.92 1.28
N PHE A 39 -0.30 12.72 0.62
CA PHE A 39 -1.35 13.73 0.49
C PHE A 39 -2.38 13.65 1.62
N LEU A 40 -2.42 12.56 2.39
CA LEU A 40 -3.39 12.35 3.45
C LEU A 40 -3.28 13.45 4.51
N SER A 41 -2.07 13.76 4.99
CA SER A 41 -1.86 14.84 5.97
C SER A 41 -2.34 16.20 5.45
N LYS A 42 -2.12 16.47 4.16
CA LYS A 42 -2.62 17.69 3.51
C LYS A 42 -4.14 17.70 3.45
N TYR A 43 -4.75 16.58 3.06
CA TYR A 43 -6.21 16.42 3.01
C TYR A 43 -6.85 16.63 4.38
N LEU A 44 -6.33 15.96 5.42
CA LEU A 44 -6.79 16.08 6.79
C LEU A 44 -6.71 17.53 7.31
N LYS A 45 -5.66 18.26 6.92
CA LYS A 45 -5.46 19.64 7.37
C LYS A 45 -6.27 20.66 6.58
N GLU A 46 -6.24 20.61 5.26
CA GLU A 46 -6.81 21.64 4.39
C GLU A 46 -8.29 21.43 4.07
N ASN A 47 -8.74 20.17 3.92
CA ASN A 47 -10.13 19.87 3.55
C ASN A 47 -11.00 19.49 4.77
N LEU A 48 -10.42 18.78 5.74
CA LEU A 48 -11.13 18.37 6.97
C LEU A 48 -10.87 19.31 8.16
N HIS A 49 -10.00 20.30 7.99
CA HIS A 49 -9.69 21.33 8.98
C HIS A 49 -9.20 20.82 10.35
N PHE A 50 -8.63 19.61 10.41
CA PHE A 50 -8.06 19.08 11.66
C PHE A 50 -6.86 19.90 12.16
N THR A 51 -6.60 19.83 13.45
CA THR A 51 -5.41 20.42 14.08
C THR A 51 -4.16 19.58 13.75
N TYR A 52 -2.98 20.19 13.86
CA TYR A 52 -1.72 19.44 13.65
C TYR A 52 -1.54 18.29 14.65
N GLY A 53 -2.05 18.45 15.88
CA GLY A 53 -2.06 17.39 16.89
C GLY A 53 -2.93 16.20 16.48
N GLU A 54 -4.14 16.45 15.99
CA GLU A 54 -5.04 15.41 15.48
C GLU A 54 -4.45 14.68 14.27
N VAL A 55 -3.90 15.41 13.30
CA VAL A 55 -3.22 14.80 12.15
C VAL A 55 -2.06 13.91 12.60
N GLY A 56 -1.27 14.37 13.58
CA GLY A 56 -0.20 13.58 14.19
C GLY A 56 -0.70 12.27 14.79
N TRP A 57 -1.80 12.31 15.55
CA TRP A 57 -2.41 11.11 16.13
C TRP A 57 -2.94 10.15 15.07
N ILE A 58 -3.60 10.64 14.02
CA ILE A 58 -4.05 9.80 12.90
C ILE A 58 -2.86 9.11 12.22
N MET A 59 -1.75 9.84 12.01
CA MET A 59 -0.53 9.25 11.41
C MET A 59 0.12 8.20 12.33
N VAL A 60 0.10 8.41 13.65
CA VAL A 60 0.57 7.42 14.64
C VAL A 60 -0.32 6.17 14.61
N ALA A 61 -1.63 6.33 14.61
CA ALA A 61 -2.58 5.23 14.52
C ALA A 61 -2.37 4.42 13.22
N PHE A 62 -2.21 5.12 12.09
CA PHE A 62 -1.85 4.50 10.81
C PHE A 62 -0.53 3.72 10.88
N GLY A 63 0.51 4.30 11.49
CA GLY A 63 1.81 3.64 11.67
C GLY A 63 1.72 2.36 12.49
N LEU A 64 1.03 2.41 13.64
CA LEU A 64 0.79 1.26 14.50
C LEU A 64 -0.05 0.19 13.79
N GLY A 65 -1.11 0.60 13.11
CA GLY A 65 -1.95 -0.29 12.30
C GLY A 65 -1.17 -1.00 11.20
N SER A 66 -0.26 -0.29 10.51
CA SER A 66 0.63 -0.86 9.49
C SER A 66 1.60 -1.90 10.08
N MET A 67 2.19 -1.62 11.25
CA MET A 67 3.09 -2.55 11.93
C MET A 67 2.35 -3.83 12.35
N LEU A 68 1.20 -3.68 13.01
CA LEU A 68 0.35 -4.79 13.43
C LEU A 68 -0.16 -5.59 12.22
N GLY A 69 -0.60 -4.89 11.17
CA GLY A 69 -1.08 -5.50 9.93
C GLY A 69 0.01 -6.28 9.20
N SER A 70 1.24 -5.76 9.15
CA SER A 70 2.38 -6.47 8.55
C SER A 70 2.74 -7.73 9.34
N TRP A 71 2.74 -7.65 10.67
CA TRP A 71 3.02 -8.80 11.53
C TRP A 71 1.93 -9.88 11.43
N LEU A 72 0.67 -9.49 11.50
CA LEU A 72 -0.47 -10.40 11.33
C LEU A 72 -0.50 -11.00 9.93
N GLY A 73 -0.32 -10.18 8.89
CA GLY A 73 -0.30 -10.60 7.50
C GLY A 73 0.81 -11.60 7.20
N GLY A 74 1.99 -11.43 7.79
CA GLY A 74 3.08 -12.41 7.73
C GLY A 74 2.68 -13.74 8.36
N LYS A 75 2.19 -13.72 9.61
CA LYS A 75 1.76 -14.93 10.33
C LYS A 75 0.61 -15.67 9.63
N LEU A 76 -0.31 -14.93 9.02
CA LEU A 76 -1.41 -15.47 8.21
C LEU A 76 -0.89 -16.10 6.91
N THR A 77 0.08 -15.46 6.27
CA THR A 77 0.75 -15.97 5.07
C THR A 77 1.43 -17.30 5.32
N ASP A 78 2.13 -17.42 6.44
CA ASP A 78 2.84 -18.65 6.83
C ASP A 78 1.87 -19.83 7.07
N LYS A 79 0.65 -19.56 7.54
CA LYS A 79 -0.36 -20.59 7.84
C LYS A 79 -1.25 -20.96 6.65
N ILE A 80 -1.73 -19.97 5.90
CA ILE A 80 -2.80 -20.13 4.90
C ILE A 80 -2.24 -20.18 3.47
N GLY A 81 -1.02 -19.67 3.29
CA GLY A 81 -0.32 -19.60 2.02
C GLY A 81 -0.37 -18.23 1.36
N PHE A 82 0.72 -17.91 0.67
CA PHE A 82 1.00 -16.60 0.07
C PHE A 82 -0.07 -16.08 -0.89
N TYR A 83 -0.48 -16.89 -1.87
CA TYR A 83 -1.41 -16.43 -2.91
C TYR A 83 -2.80 -16.05 -2.36
N LYS A 84 -3.33 -16.84 -1.40
CA LYS A 84 -4.66 -16.59 -0.82
C LYS A 84 -4.67 -15.31 0.00
N ILE A 85 -3.68 -15.13 0.86
CA ILE A 85 -3.56 -13.92 1.69
C ILE A 85 -3.35 -12.70 0.81
N MET A 86 -2.49 -12.77 -0.21
CA MET A 86 -2.25 -11.64 -1.12
C MET A 86 -3.53 -11.15 -1.78
N VAL A 87 -4.31 -12.05 -2.39
CA VAL A 87 -5.57 -11.69 -3.06
C VAL A 87 -6.57 -11.12 -2.06
N PHE A 88 -6.72 -11.76 -0.89
CA PHE A 88 -7.62 -11.29 0.16
C PHE A 88 -7.23 -9.91 0.69
N SER A 89 -5.95 -9.67 0.96
CA SER A 89 -5.43 -8.39 1.45
C SER A 89 -5.60 -7.28 0.42
N LEU A 90 -5.31 -7.54 -0.85
CA LEU A 90 -5.50 -6.57 -1.93
C LEU A 90 -6.98 -6.22 -2.12
N PHE A 91 -7.85 -7.22 -2.11
CA PHE A 91 -9.29 -7.02 -2.25
C PHE A 91 -9.86 -6.23 -1.08
N THR A 92 -9.53 -6.63 0.15
CA THR A 92 -9.98 -5.96 1.38
C THR A 92 -9.44 -4.53 1.43
N SER A 93 -8.18 -4.29 1.07
CA SER A 93 -7.60 -2.94 1.00
C SER A 93 -8.32 -2.06 -0.01
N GLY A 94 -8.62 -2.57 -1.21
CA GLY A 94 -9.40 -1.83 -2.21
C GLY A 94 -10.78 -1.45 -1.70
N MET A 95 -11.49 -2.40 -1.08
CA MET A 95 -12.83 -2.16 -0.50
C MET A 95 -12.78 -1.13 0.64
N LEU A 96 -11.77 -1.20 1.52
CA LEU A 96 -11.58 -0.23 2.59
C LEU A 96 -11.30 1.17 2.06
N PHE A 97 -10.53 1.32 0.97
CA PHE A 97 -10.32 2.63 0.36
C PHE A 97 -11.60 3.26 -0.19
N PHE A 98 -12.51 2.47 -0.76
CA PHE A 98 -13.83 2.97 -1.15
C PHE A 98 -14.66 3.43 0.04
N ILE A 99 -14.60 2.69 1.16
CA ILE A 99 -15.31 3.06 2.39
C ILE A 99 -14.68 4.33 3.01
N LEU A 100 -13.35 4.44 3.00
CA LEU A 100 -12.60 5.54 3.59
C LEU A 100 -13.02 6.91 3.02
N GLN A 101 -13.43 6.96 1.76
CA GLN A 101 -13.94 8.19 1.13
C GLN A 101 -15.14 8.80 1.88
N TYR A 102 -15.95 7.99 2.56
CA TYR A 102 -17.13 8.45 3.29
C TYR A 102 -16.85 8.83 4.75
N ILE A 103 -15.64 8.52 5.25
CA ILE A 103 -15.29 8.76 6.65
C ILE A 103 -14.60 10.13 6.76
N THR A 104 -15.25 11.05 7.45
CA THR A 104 -14.74 12.42 7.69
C THR A 104 -14.54 12.74 9.18
N SER A 105 -14.79 11.78 10.08
CA SER A 105 -14.65 11.97 11.52
C SER A 105 -13.26 11.58 12.02
N PHE A 106 -12.76 12.30 13.03
CA PHE A 106 -11.46 12.02 13.66
C PHE A 106 -11.34 10.57 14.14
N TRP A 107 -12.33 10.11 14.92
CA TRP A 107 -12.36 8.75 15.46
C TRP A 107 -12.57 7.66 14.41
N GLY A 108 -13.15 7.99 13.26
CA GLY A 108 -13.28 7.03 12.16
C GLY A 108 -12.00 6.89 11.34
N LEU A 109 -11.12 7.91 11.38
CA LEU A 109 -9.86 7.95 10.65
C LEU A 109 -8.67 7.43 11.47
N CYS A 110 -8.77 7.45 12.80
CA CYS A 110 -7.85 6.79 13.73
C CYS A 110 -8.09 5.28 13.76
#